data_AF-A0A4P6B285-F1
#
_entry.id   AF-A0A4P6B285-F1
#
_cell.length_a   1.000
_cell.length_b   1.000
_cell.length_c   1.000
_cell.angle_alpha   90.00
_cell.angle_beta   90.00
_cell.angle_gamma   90.00
#
_symmetry.space_group_name_H-M   'P 1'
#
loop_
_entity.id
_entity.type
_entity.pdbx_description
1 polymer ?
#
loop_
_entity_poly.entity_id
_entity_poly.type
_entity_poly.pdbx_seq_one_letter_code
_entity_poly.pdbx_strand_id
1 'polypeptide(L)'
;MDRLPLSPEPNNQHLLLRMATSDTFSLALTVALFGSALSTIRPESILWGLGGLLCLYLFVSDCTEKSEVTVLMKNISSFRAYSILTYITVALSGIMVTFGAPFIFNTIVIIPVVTNALIVRPFVFADLYKKNYTRLFGIVDA
;
A
#
# COMPACT_ATOMS: atom_id res chain seq x y z
N MET A 1 -19.86 4.21 17.58
CA MET A 1 -19.29 3.86 16.26
C MET A 1 -19.22 2.35 16.29
N ASP A 2 -20.28 1.68 15.80
CA ASP A 2 -20.48 0.25 16.06
C ASP A 2 -19.97 -0.54 14.86
N ARG A 3 -18.65 -0.74 14.79
CA ARG A 3 -18.07 -1.71 13.87
C ARG A 3 -17.13 -2.62 14.66
N LEU A 4 -17.44 -3.91 14.61
CA LEU A 4 -16.48 -4.93 14.99
C LEU A 4 -15.22 -4.79 14.12
N PRO A 5 -14.01 -4.79 14.71
CA PRO A 5 -12.76 -4.82 13.96
C PRO A 5 -12.69 -6.11 13.13
N LEU A 6 -12.02 -6.02 11.99
CA LEU A 6 -11.76 -7.18 11.12
C LEU A 6 -10.83 -8.18 11.80
N SER A 7 -9.95 -7.68 12.67
CA SER A 7 -9.19 -8.50 13.60
C SER A 7 -9.93 -8.61 14.94
N PRO A 8 -10.49 -9.80 15.28
CA PRO A 8 -11.17 -10.02 16.57
C PRO A 8 -10.24 -9.87 17.77
N GLU A 9 -8.93 -9.91 17.54
CA GLU A 9 -7.89 -9.67 18.55
C GLU A 9 -6.88 -8.65 18.06
N PRO A 10 -6.27 -7.83 18.93
CA PRO A 10 -5.26 -6.83 18.56
C PRO A 10 -3.95 -7.43 18.00
N ASN A 11 -3.83 -8.75 17.91
CA ASN A 11 -2.59 -9.46 17.66
C ASN A 11 -2.60 -10.35 16.40
N ASN A 12 -3.61 -10.25 15.51
CA ASN A 12 -3.58 -10.99 14.25
C ASN A 12 -2.60 -10.33 13.25
N GLN A 13 -1.30 -10.44 13.55
CA GLN A 13 -0.22 -9.83 12.79
C GLN A 13 -0.25 -10.26 11.33
N HIS A 14 -0.57 -11.52 11.04
CA HIS A 14 -0.63 -12.01 9.66
C HIS A 14 -1.68 -11.26 8.82
N LEU A 15 -2.87 -11.03 9.39
CA LEU A 15 -3.95 -10.30 8.72
C LEU A 15 -3.60 -8.81 8.55
N LEU A 16 -3.02 -8.19 9.58
CA LEU A 16 -2.61 -6.78 9.58
C LEU A 16 -1.48 -6.51 8.58
N LEU A 17 -0.47 -7.38 8.55
CA LEU A 17 0.64 -7.29 7.60
C LEU A 17 0.14 -7.44 6.17
N ARG A 18 -0.74 -8.43 5.92
CA ARG A 18 -1.31 -8.68 4.59
C ARG A 18 -2.05 -7.47 4.04
N MET A 19 -2.85 -6.78 4.87
CA MET A 19 -3.57 -5.57 4.44
C MET A 19 -2.60 -4.45 4.03
N ALA A 20 -1.57 -4.18 4.84
CA ALA A 20 -0.59 -3.13 4.56
C ALA A 20 0.38 -3.46 3.40
N THR A 21 0.48 -4.73 3.01
CA THR A 21 1.22 -5.13 1.80
C THR A 21 0.36 -5.10 0.54
N SER A 22 -0.96 -5.35 0.66
CA SER A 22 -1.87 -5.45 -0.49
C SER A 22 -2.02 -4.12 -1.23
N ASP A 23 -2.19 -3.02 -0.48
CA ASP A 23 -2.35 -1.67 -1.04
C ASP A 23 -1.08 -1.21 -1.77
N THR A 24 0.09 -1.36 -1.14
CA THR A 24 1.39 -0.97 -1.69
C THR A 24 1.78 -1.80 -2.90
N PHE A 25 1.50 -3.11 -2.88
CA PHE A 25 1.75 -3.99 -4.01
C PHE A 25 0.84 -3.66 -5.20
N SER A 26 -0.46 -3.45 -4.94
CA SER A 26 -1.43 -3.08 -5.98
C SER A 26 -1.05 -1.76 -6.65
N LEU A 27 -0.58 -0.78 -5.88
CA LEU A 27 -0.08 0.49 -6.41
C LEU A 27 1.19 0.32 -7.26
N ALA A 28 2.17 -0.46 -6.78
CA ALA A 28 3.40 -0.72 -7.50
C ALA A 28 3.11 -1.35 -8.88
N LEU A 29 2.24 -2.37 -8.89
CA LEU A 29 1.84 -3.08 -10.09
C LEU A 29 1.07 -2.18 -11.05
N THR A 30 0.16 -1.34 -10.54
CA THR A 30 -0.56 -0.33 -11.33
C THR A 30 0.39 0.55 -12.13
N VAL A 31 1.38 1.12 -11.44
CA VAL A 31 2.29 2.09 -12.05
C VAL A 31 3.26 1.41 -13.01
N ALA A 32 3.72 0.20 -12.69
CA ALA A 32 4.53 -0.60 -13.60
C ALA A 32 3.76 -0.91 -14.90
N LEU A 33 2.51 -1.36 -14.80
CA LEU A 33 1.67 -1.72 -15.94
C LEU A 33 1.32 -0.50 -16.81
N PHE A 34 0.96 0.63 -16.20
CA PHE A 34 0.74 1.87 -16.96
C PHE A 34 2.01 2.41 -17.60
N GLY A 35 3.13 2.39 -16.87
CA GLY A 35 4.42 2.82 -17.42
C GLY A 35 4.85 1.93 -18.59
N SER A 36 4.66 0.62 -18.50
CA SER A 36 4.90 -0.32 -19.61
C SER A 36 3.96 -0.08 -20.80
N ALA A 37 2.69 0.24 -20.55
CA ALA A 37 1.76 0.62 -21.62
C ALA A 37 2.22 1.89 -22.35
N LEU A 38 2.68 2.89 -21.59
CA LEU A 38 3.17 4.17 -22.12
C LEU A 38 4.53 4.04 -22.84
N SER A 39 5.42 3.16 -22.38
CA SER A 39 6.75 3.02 -22.98
C SER A 39 6.77 2.22 -24.29
N THR A 40 5.74 1.39 -24.53
CA THR A 40 5.70 0.49 -25.71
C THR A 40 4.85 0.99 -26.87
N ILE A 41 3.88 1.89 -26.64
CA ILE A 41 2.91 2.47 -27.62
C ILE A 41 2.64 1.53 -28.81
N ARG A 42 2.04 0.38 -28.53
CA ARG A 42 1.63 -0.66 -29.49
C ARG A 42 0.22 -1.15 -29.14
N PRO A 43 -0.47 -1.90 -30.02
CA PRO A 43 -1.77 -2.49 -29.68
C PRO A 43 -1.72 -3.37 -28.41
N GLU A 44 -0.59 -4.04 -28.17
CA GLU A 44 -0.30 -4.84 -26.97
C GLU A 44 -0.30 -4.00 -25.68
N SER A 45 -0.04 -2.69 -25.77
CA SER A 45 -0.10 -1.73 -24.65
C SER A 45 -1.49 -1.61 -24.04
N ILE A 46 -2.55 -2.01 -24.78
CA ILE A 46 -3.92 -2.06 -24.25
C ILE A 46 -4.03 -3.12 -23.14
N LEU A 47 -3.39 -4.28 -23.29
CA LEU A 47 -3.41 -5.33 -22.26
C LEU A 47 -2.71 -4.86 -20.98
N TRP A 48 -1.57 -4.19 -21.13
CA TRP A 48 -0.85 -3.57 -20.01
C TRP A 48 -1.71 -2.48 -19.34
N GLY A 49 -2.38 -1.62 -20.12
CA GLY A 49 -3.28 -0.59 -19.59
C GLY A 49 -4.50 -1.15 -18.84
N LEU A 50 -5.13 -2.22 -19.35
CA LEU A 50 -6.25 -2.90 -18.69
C LEU A 50 -5.81 -3.58 -17.38
N GLY A 51 -4.64 -4.23 -17.39
CA GLY A 51 -4.05 -4.78 -16.16
C GLY A 51 -3.78 -3.69 -15.13
N GLY A 52 -3.25 -2.54 -15.56
CA GLY A 52 -3.02 -1.37 -14.71
C GLY A 52 -4.31 -0.84 -14.09
N LEU A 53 -5.39 -0.75 -14.86
CA LEU A 53 -6.71 -0.36 -14.37
C LEU A 53 -7.28 -1.33 -13.32
N LEU A 54 -7.12 -2.64 -13.53
CA LEU A 54 -7.54 -3.64 -12.56
C LEU A 54 -6.78 -3.48 -11.23
N CYS A 55 -5.46 -3.30 -11.30
CA CYS A 55 -4.64 -3.09 -10.11
C CYS A 55 -4.97 -1.77 -9.40
N LEU A 56 -5.28 -0.72 -10.17
CA LEU A 56 -5.72 0.56 -9.62
C LEU A 56 -7.04 0.41 -8.88
N TYR A 57 -7.97 -0.34 -9.45
CA TYR A 57 -9.23 -0.66 -8.80
C TYR A 57 -9.02 -1.37 -7.46
N LEU A 58 -8.14 -2.38 -7.41
CA LEU A 58 -7.78 -3.06 -6.16
C LEU A 58 -7.18 -2.10 -5.14
N PHE A 59 -6.24 -1.25 -5.55
CA PHE A 59 -5.65 -0.25 -4.67
C PHE A 59 -6.69 0.74 -4.10
N VAL A 60 -7.56 1.27 -4.96
CA VAL A 60 -8.61 2.21 -4.55
C VAL A 60 -9.61 1.50 -3.65
N SER A 61 -9.97 0.25 -3.95
CA SER A 61 -10.83 -0.58 -3.10
C SER A 61 -10.24 -0.74 -1.70
N ASP A 62 -8.96 -1.13 -1.59
CA ASP A 62 -8.26 -1.28 -0.30
C ASP A 62 -8.21 0.04 0.51
N CYS A 63 -8.09 1.18 -0.19
CA CYS A 63 -8.08 2.51 0.43
C CYS A 63 -9.47 3.04 0.81
N THR A 64 -10.52 2.62 0.11
CA THR A 64 -11.89 3.13 0.28
C THR A 64 -12.76 2.23 1.14
N GLU A 65 -12.51 0.91 1.14
CA GLU A 65 -13.02 0.03 2.16
C GLU A 65 -12.55 0.52 3.53
N LYS A 66 -13.40 0.34 4.55
CA LYS A 66 -13.03 0.70 5.93
C LYS A 66 -12.09 -0.36 6.52
N SER A 67 -11.00 -0.63 5.80
CA SER A 67 -9.88 -1.40 6.29
C SER A 67 -9.30 -0.71 7.53
N GLU A 68 -8.67 -1.51 8.38
CA GLU A 68 -8.06 -1.04 9.60
C GLU A 68 -6.90 -0.07 9.33
N VAL A 69 -6.25 -0.23 8.17
CA VAL A 69 -5.26 0.71 7.61
C VAL A 69 -5.90 2.08 7.39
N THR A 70 -7.06 2.13 6.72
CA THR A 70 -7.81 3.37 6.46
C THR A 70 -8.27 4.03 7.77
N VAL A 71 -8.66 3.24 8.77
CA VAL A 71 -9.01 3.76 10.11
C VAL A 71 -7.79 4.41 10.78
N LEU A 72 -6.63 3.77 10.75
CA LEU A 72 -5.39 4.36 11.28
C LEU A 72 -5.01 5.63 10.51
N MET A 73 -5.08 5.62 9.18
CA MET A 73 -4.77 6.79 8.36
C MET A 73 -5.73 7.96 8.65
N LYS A 74 -6.99 7.70 9.00
CA LYS A 74 -7.94 8.76 9.37
C LYS A 74 -7.65 9.35 10.75
N ASN A 75 -7.24 8.52 11.71
CA ASN A 75 -7.13 8.90 13.12
C ASN A 75 -5.71 9.26 13.58
N ILE A 76 -4.67 8.88 12.84
CA ILE A 76 -3.26 9.10 13.18
C ILE A 76 -2.57 9.85 12.03
N SER A 77 -2.38 11.16 12.20
CA SER A 77 -1.83 12.05 11.15
C SER A 77 -0.41 11.68 10.72
N SER A 78 0.44 11.24 11.64
CA SER A 78 1.81 10.79 11.34
C SER A 78 1.82 9.53 10.46
N PHE A 79 0.95 8.56 10.77
CA PHE A 79 0.79 7.35 9.97
C PHE A 79 0.23 7.64 8.57
N ARG A 80 -0.70 8.62 8.48
CA ARG A 80 -1.21 9.11 7.19
C ARG A 80 -0.10 9.72 6.34
N ALA A 81 0.69 10.63 6.91
CA ALA A 81 1.79 11.29 6.20
C ALA A 81 2.82 10.26 5.72
N TYR A 82 3.20 9.32 6.59
CA TYR A 82 4.11 8.23 6.26
C TYR A 82 3.57 7.32 5.15
N SER A 83 2.29 6.95 5.19
CA SER A 83 1.66 6.11 4.15
C SER A 83 1.60 6.84 2.80
N ILE A 84 1.22 8.12 2.78
CA ILE A 84 1.21 8.92 1.54
C ILE A 84 2.63 9.03 0.97
N LEU A 85 3.63 9.29 1.81
CA LEU A 85 5.02 9.35 1.37
C LEU A 85 5.47 8.01 0.77
N THR A 86 5.08 6.90 1.41
CA THR A 86 5.37 5.54 0.92
C THR A 86 4.69 5.28 -0.44
N TYR A 87 3.44 5.72 -0.64
CA TYR A 87 2.76 5.57 -1.92
C TYR A 87 3.41 6.39 -3.03
N ILE A 88 3.81 7.63 -2.75
CA ILE A 88 4.49 8.49 -3.71
C ILE A 88 5.84 7.86 -4.12
N THR A 89 6.62 7.35 -3.17
CA THR A 89 7.91 6.73 -3.49
C THR A 89 7.76 5.42 -4.25
N VAL A 90 6.77 4.60 -3.93
CA VAL A 90 6.41 3.40 -4.70
C VAL A 90 6.03 3.76 -6.14
N ALA A 91 5.16 4.76 -6.32
CA ALA A 91 4.76 5.20 -7.65
C ALA A 91 5.95 5.73 -8.47
N LEU A 92 6.79 6.60 -7.88
CA LEU A 92 7.99 7.09 -8.55
C LEU A 92 8.94 5.96 -8.95
N SER A 93 9.12 4.97 -8.07
CA SER A 93 9.97 3.81 -8.36
C SER A 93 9.43 2.98 -9.53
N GLY A 94 8.10 2.78 -9.62
CA GLY A 94 7.46 2.11 -10.75
C GLY A 94 7.72 2.84 -12.07
N ILE A 95 7.60 4.17 -12.08
CA ILE A 95 7.89 5.00 -13.27
C ILE A 95 9.36 4.85 -13.68
N MET A 96 10.29 4.94 -12.74
CA MET A 96 11.74 4.82 -13.03
C MET A 96 12.11 3.48 -13.67
N VAL A 97 11.49 2.39 -13.20
CA VAL A 97 11.67 1.06 -13.81
C VAL A 97 11.18 1.06 -15.26
N THR A 98 9.99 1.61 -15.51
CA THR A 98 9.36 1.50 -16.84
C THR A 98 10.01 2.37 -17.92
N PHE A 99 10.64 3.49 -17.53
CA PHE A 99 11.31 4.41 -18.46
C PHE A 99 12.83 4.21 -18.54
N GLY A 100 13.34 3.07 -18.04
CA GLY A 100 14.73 2.67 -18.26
C GLY A 100 15.75 3.55 -17.52
N ALA A 101 15.43 3.98 -16.28
CA ALA A 101 16.43 4.64 -15.45
C ALA A 101 17.68 3.75 -15.26
N PRO A 102 18.89 4.34 -15.08
CA PRO A 102 20.11 3.55 -14.99
C PRO A 102 20.03 2.53 -13.85
N PHE A 103 20.59 1.33 -14.07
CA PHE A 103 20.49 0.20 -13.14
C PHE A 103 20.91 0.54 -11.71
N ILE A 104 21.95 1.35 -11.54
CA ILE A 104 22.45 1.80 -10.23
C ILE A 104 21.41 2.68 -9.52
N PHE A 105 20.77 3.62 -10.25
CA PHE A 105 19.71 4.46 -9.71
C PHE A 105 18.48 3.64 -9.32
N ASN A 106 18.07 2.71 -10.18
CA ASN A 106 16.99 1.78 -9.86
C ASN A 106 17.31 0.95 -8.62
N THR A 107 18.52 0.43 -8.48
CA THR A 107 18.91 -0.40 -7.32
C THR A 107 18.90 0.40 -6.02
N ILE A 108 19.49 1.61 -6.03
CA ILE A 108 19.58 2.48 -4.84
C ILE A 108 18.21 3.01 -4.42
N VAL A 109 17.29 3.24 -5.36
CA VAL A 109 15.96 3.79 -5.07
C VAL A 109 14.94 2.69 -4.77
N ILE A 110 14.89 1.62 -5.57
CA ILE A 110 13.86 0.58 -5.47
C ILE A 110 14.08 -0.27 -4.22
N ILE A 111 15.31 -0.67 -3.88
CA ILE A 111 15.54 -1.55 -2.73
C ILE A 111 15.01 -0.92 -1.42
N PRO A 112 15.35 0.34 -1.08
CA PRO A 112 14.80 0.98 0.11
C PRO A 112 13.28 1.16 0.04
N VAL A 113 12.74 1.51 -1.13
CA VAL A 113 11.29 1.72 -1.30
C VAL A 113 10.51 0.42 -1.10
N VAL A 114 10.97 -0.68 -1.71
CA VAL A 114 10.37 -2.01 -1.57
C VAL A 114 10.51 -2.52 -0.13
N THR A 115 11.69 -2.34 0.48
CA THR A 115 11.92 -2.71 1.89
C THR A 115 10.98 -1.92 2.81
N ASN A 116 10.83 -0.62 2.57
CA ASN A 116 9.93 0.22 3.35
C ASN A 116 8.46 -0.19 3.15
N ALA A 117 8.04 -0.43 1.91
CA ALA A 117 6.66 -0.75 1.57
C ALA A 117 6.23 -2.15 2.04
N LEU A 118 7.08 -3.17 1.87
CA LEU A 118 6.74 -4.57 2.12
C LEU A 118 7.13 -5.08 3.51
N ILE A 119 8.06 -4.41 4.19
CA ILE A 119 8.58 -4.85 5.49
C ILE A 119 8.29 -3.80 6.54
N VAL A 120 8.88 -2.61 6.43
CA VAL A 120 8.85 -1.61 7.52
C VAL A 120 7.44 -1.08 7.77
N ARG A 121 6.72 -0.66 6.72
CA ARG A 121 5.38 -0.10 6.85
C ARG A 121 4.38 -1.09 7.48
N PRO A 122 4.33 -2.36 7.05
CA PRO A 122 3.51 -3.36 7.72
C PRO A 122 3.80 -3.51 9.22
N PHE A 123 5.08 -3.51 9.63
CA PHE A 123 5.44 -3.56 11.06
C PHE A 123 4.99 -2.30 11.81
N VAL A 124 5.23 -1.11 11.25
CA VAL A 124 4.80 0.17 11.82
C VAL A 124 3.27 0.20 11.95
N PHE A 125 2.55 -0.29 10.95
CA PHE A 125 1.10 -0.41 10.98
C PHE A 125 0.63 -1.32 12.12
N ALA A 126 1.20 -2.53 12.23
CA ALA A 126 0.81 -3.49 13.27
C ALA A 126 1.07 -2.95 14.69
N ASP A 127 2.21 -2.29 14.91
CA ASP A 127 2.54 -1.68 16.21
C ASP A 127 1.58 -0.55 16.58
N LEU A 128 1.34 0.38 15.64
CA LEU A 128 0.40 1.49 15.86
C LEU A 128 -1.03 0.98 16.02
N TYR A 129 -1.42 -0.06 15.30
CA TYR A 129 -2.73 -0.68 15.41
C TYR A 129 -2.92 -1.25 16.81
N LYS A 130 -1.99 -2.08 17.28
CA LYS A 130 -2.03 -2.67 18.63
C LYS A 130 -2.06 -1.60 19.72
N LYS A 131 -1.22 -0.57 19.60
CA LYS A 131 -1.13 0.53 20.58
C LYS A 131 -2.42 1.35 20.69
N ASN A 132 -3.18 1.46 19.60
CA ASN A 132 -4.37 2.31 19.53
C ASN A 132 -5.68 1.51 19.42
N TYR A 133 -5.63 0.17 19.50
CA TYR A 133 -6.76 -0.70 19.22
C TYR A 133 -8.01 -0.36 20.04
N THR A 134 -7.89 -0.33 21.37
CA THR A 134 -9.00 -0.01 22.28
C THR A 134 -9.54 1.40 22.06
N ARG A 135 -8.65 2.37 21.78
CA ARG A 135 -9.02 3.76 21.47
C ARG A 135 -9.78 3.88 20.15
N LEU A 136 -9.41 3.09 19.14
CA LEU A 136 -9.94 3.21 17.77
C LEU A 136 -11.22 2.38 17.56
N PHE A 137 -11.34 1.24 18.24
CA PHE A 137 -12.42 0.27 18.00
C PHE A 137 -13.32 0.07 19.20
N GLY A 138 -13.03 0.68 20.36
CA GLY A 138 -13.93 0.69 21.51
C GLY A 138 -14.17 -0.65 22.17
N ILE A 139 -13.51 -1.73 21.72
CA ILE A 139 -13.58 -3.04 22.38
C ILE A 139 -12.67 -2.98 23.60
N VAL A 140 -13.27 -2.60 24.71
CA VAL A 140 -12.93 -3.13 26.03
C VAL A 140 -14.18 -3.88 26.43
N ASP A 141 -14.13 -5.20 26.49
CA ASP A 141 -14.99 -5.92 27.43
C ASP A 141 -14.42 -7.31 27.74
N ALA A 142 -14.21 -7.48 29.06
CA ALA A 142 -14.05 -8.68 29.89
C ALA A 142 -12.85 -9.60 29.66
#